data_AF-A0A382Y8U7-F1
#
_entry.id   AF-A0A382Y8U7-F1
#
_cell.length_a   1.000
_cell.length_b   1.000
_cell.length_c   1.000
_cell.angle_alpha   90.00
_cell.angle_beta   90.00
_cell.angle_gamma   90.00
#
_symmetry.space_group_name_H-M   'P 1'
#
loop_
_entity.id
_entity.type
_entity.pdbx_description
1 polymer ?
#
loop_
_entity_poly.entity_id
_entity_poly.type
_entity_poly.pdbx_seq_one_letter_code
_entity_poly.pdbx_strand_id
1 'polypeptide(L)'
;MVREFVKRDVEPIASSYDNDDIYPHELIPKLKELGLFGITIPIEYGGMELDFTTFAMIFEEISKGWMSLSGIIGTHHVLSHIVSTYGTDEQKERILPRMATGELRGGLALTESDAGSDAQNISTTAHKDGEEYVINGRKMFISNGENGNVFALMAKTNPKANPAHRGISCFIFEKPADGFKVGQHIDKLGY
;
A
#
# COMPACT_ATOMS: atom_id res chain seq x y z
N MET A 1 20.41 -2.16 12.96
CA MET A 1 20.28 -1.44 11.68
C MET A 1 19.11 -0.45 11.72
N VAL A 2 17.85 -0.91 11.74
CA VAL A 2 16.66 -0.03 11.75
C VAL A 2 16.68 0.97 12.91
N ARG A 3 16.98 0.52 14.14
CA ARG A 3 17.14 1.41 15.31
C ARG A 3 18.12 2.57 15.07
N GLU A 4 19.26 2.29 14.45
CA GLU A 4 20.29 3.30 14.21
C GLU A 4 19.85 4.28 13.11
N PHE A 5 19.18 3.78 12.06
CA PHE A 5 18.53 4.62 11.06
C PHE A 5 17.48 5.54 11.69
N VAL A 6 16.64 5.01 12.57
CA VAL A 6 15.59 5.79 13.25
C VAL A 6 16.19 6.92 14.07
N LYS A 7 17.17 6.62 14.93
CA LYS A 7 17.84 7.64 15.75
C LYS A 7 18.59 8.69 14.94
N ARG A 8 19.28 8.26 13.88
CA ARG A 8 20.16 9.14 13.09
C ARG A 8 19.38 9.99 12.09
N ASP A 9 18.38 9.41 11.43
CA ASP A 9 17.77 9.99 10.23
C ASP A 9 16.30 10.38 10.44
N VAL A 10 15.57 9.71 11.33
CA VAL A 10 14.12 9.92 11.50
C VAL A 10 13.82 10.86 12.66
N GLU A 11 14.31 10.54 13.86
CA GLU A 11 14.06 11.35 15.08
C GLU A 11 14.38 12.85 14.90
N PRO A 12 15.48 13.25 14.22
CA PRO A 12 15.79 14.67 14.07
C PRO A 12 14.79 15.49 13.24
N ILE A 13 14.00 14.84 12.38
CA ILE A 13 13.07 15.52 11.46
C ILE A 13 11.60 15.25 11.78
N ALA A 14 11.31 14.20 12.55
CA ALA A 14 9.96 13.69 12.79
C ALA A 14 8.97 14.79 13.20
N SER A 15 9.30 15.57 14.24
CA SER A 15 8.36 16.57 14.77
C SER A 15 8.06 17.70 13.79
N SER A 16 9.04 18.17 13.01
CA SER A 16 8.77 19.24 12.04
C SER A 16 7.98 18.70 10.84
N TYR A 17 8.32 17.50 10.36
CA TYR A 17 7.64 16.89 9.22
C TYR A 17 6.18 16.54 9.55
N ASP A 18 5.93 16.05 10.76
CA ASP A 18 4.57 15.76 11.24
C ASP A 18 3.72 17.04 11.37
N ASN A 19 4.27 18.10 11.96
CA ASN A 19 3.56 19.38 12.13
C ASN A 19 3.27 20.09 10.81
N ASP A 20 4.19 19.99 9.84
CA ASP A 20 4.10 20.69 8.55
C ASP A 20 3.48 19.80 7.44
N ASP A 21 3.03 18.58 7.77
CA ASP A 21 2.44 17.57 6.85
C ASP A 21 3.35 17.27 5.64
N ILE A 22 4.65 17.14 5.89
CA ILE A 22 5.67 16.93 4.86
C ILE A 22 5.88 15.43 4.61
N TYR A 23 5.72 15.02 3.35
CA TYR A 23 6.11 13.67 2.93
C TYR A 23 7.65 13.54 2.86
N PRO A 24 8.27 12.56 3.56
CA PRO A 24 9.72 12.47 3.72
C PRO A 24 10.41 11.85 2.50
N HIS A 25 10.41 12.56 1.37
CA HIS A 25 11.01 12.10 0.12
C HIS A 25 12.48 11.68 0.29
N GLU A 26 13.22 12.37 1.15
CA GLU A 26 14.63 12.14 1.44
C GLU A 26 14.91 10.88 2.27
N LEU A 27 13.91 10.37 3.01
CA LEU A 27 14.04 9.08 3.71
C LEU A 27 13.80 7.89 2.78
N ILE A 28 13.06 8.07 1.67
CA ILE A 28 12.69 6.96 0.77
C ILE A 28 13.92 6.19 0.25
N PRO A 29 14.99 6.83 -0.26
CA PRO A 29 16.18 6.10 -0.71
C PRO A 29 16.81 5.26 0.41
N LYS A 30 16.82 5.77 1.65
CA LYS A 30 17.36 5.05 2.82
C LYS A 30 16.49 3.85 3.15
N LEU A 31 15.16 3.97 3.10
CA LEU A 31 14.25 2.83 3.29
C LEU A 31 14.49 1.74 2.23
N LYS A 32 14.77 2.13 0.98
CA LYS A 32 15.11 1.20 -0.11
C LYS A 32 16.44 0.49 0.13
N GLU A 33 17.48 1.24 0.50
CA GLU A 33 18.81 0.70 0.81
C GLU A 33 18.76 -0.31 1.97
N LEU A 34 17.93 -0.04 2.97
CA LEU A 34 17.68 -0.94 4.10
C LEU A 34 16.83 -2.17 3.74
N GLY A 35 16.31 -2.26 2.51
CA GLY A 35 15.47 -3.36 2.05
C GLY A 35 14.04 -3.34 2.62
N LEU A 36 13.59 -2.23 3.22
CA LEU A 36 12.35 -2.20 4.01
C LEU A 36 11.06 -2.34 3.18
N PHE A 37 11.13 -2.19 1.86
CA PHE A 37 10.02 -2.54 0.97
C PHE A 37 9.97 -4.06 0.66
N GLY A 38 11.08 -4.78 0.84
CA GLY A 38 11.19 -6.21 0.58
C GLY A 38 11.00 -7.13 1.78
N ILE A 39 10.55 -6.64 2.95
CA ILE A 39 10.64 -7.36 4.25
C ILE A 39 10.13 -8.80 4.17
N THR A 40 8.91 -9.00 3.68
CA THR A 40 8.27 -10.33 3.62
C THR A 40 8.16 -10.86 2.19
N ILE A 41 8.75 -10.17 1.21
CA ILE A 41 8.74 -10.65 -0.17
C ILE A 41 9.73 -11.83 -0.26
N PRO A 42 9.40 -12.94 -0.95
CA PRO A 42 10.30 -14.08 -1.07
C PRO A 42 11.66 -13.71 -1.67
N ILE A 43 12.72 -14.43 -1.27
CA ILE A 43 14.09 -14.16 -1.73
C ILE A 43 14.21 -14.33 -3.25
N GLU A 44 13.46 -15.25 -3.85
CA GLU A 44 13.43 -15.45 -5.31
C GLU A 44 12.98 -14.22 -6.10
N TYR A 45 12.21 -13.31 -5.48
CA TYR A 45 11.83 -12.02 -6.05
C TYR A 45 12.67 -10.86 -5.48
N GLY A 46 13.81 -11.13 -4.85
CA GLY A 46 14.71 -10.09 -4.33
C GLY A 46 14.28 -9.44 -3.02
N GLY A 47 13.33 -10.05 -2.30
CA GLY A 47 12.98 -9.64 -0.94
C GLY A 47 13.86 -10.28 0.13
N MET A 48 13.48 -10.10 1.39
CA MET A 48 14.21 -10.64 2.55
C MET A 48 13.55 -11.87 3.18
N GLU A 49 12.29 -12.18 2.81
CA GLU A 49 11.52 -13.32 3.31
C GLU A 49 11.54 -13.45 4.85
N LEU A 50 11.53 -12.32 5.55
CA LEU A 50 11.55 -12.28 7.00
C LEU A 50 10.18 -12.68 7.57
N ASP A 51 10.22 -13.34 8.73
CA ASP A 51 9.03 -13.76 9.45
C ASP A 51 8.28 -12.56 10.06
N PHE A 52 7.01 -12.79 10.41
CA PHE A 52 6.14 -11.74 10.94
C PHE A 52 6.57 -11.20 12.31
N THR A 53 7.33 -11.96 13.11
CA THR A 53 7.89 -11.46 14.38
C THR A 53 8.96 -10.42 14.08
N THR A 54 9.86 -10.73 13.16
CA THR A 54 10.89 -9.80 12.71
C THR A 54 10.28 -8.56 12.04
N PHE A 55 9.26 -8.74 11.19
CA PHE A 55 8.47 -7.64 10.62
C PHE A 55 7.89 -6.73 11.71
N ALA A 56 7.25 -7.31 12.74
CA ALA A 56 6.67 -6.54 13.83
C ALA A 56 7.73 -5.74 14.61
N MET A 57 8.90 -6.33 14.87
CA MET A 57 10.01 -5.62 15.53
C MET A 57 10.56 -4.47 14.69
N ILE A 58 10.61 -4.60 13.37
CA ILE A 58 11.00 -3.51 12.46
C ILE A 58 10.00 -2.35 12.57
N PHE A 59 8.70 -2.65 12.53
CA PHE A 59 7.64 -1.65 12.65
C PHE A 59 7.64 -0.97 14.01
N GLU A 60 7.89 -1.72 15.08
CA GLU A 60 8.04 -1.18 16.43
C GLU A 60 9.19 -0.16 16.47
N GLU A 61 10.36 -0.50 15.94
CA GLU A 61 11.52 0.40 15.94
C GLU A 61 11.29 1.66 15.08
N ILE A 62 10.66 1.54 13.90
CA ILE A 62 10.31 2.70 13.06
C ILE A 62 9.35 3.64 13.81
N SER A 63 8.32 3.06 14.43
CA SER A 63 7.27 3.82 15.10
C SER A 63 7.75 4.54 16.36
N LYS A 64 8.86 4.10 16.99
CA LYS A 64 9.50 4.81 18.11
C LYS A 64 10.01 6.20 17.70
N GLY A 65 10.47 6.37 16.46
CA GLY A 65 10.92 7.66 15.95
C GLY A 65 9.79 8.47 15.33
N TRP A 66 9.02 7.86 14.42
CA TRP A 66 7.88 8.51 13.79
C TRP A 66 6.90 7.50 13.22
N MET A 67 5.67 7.48 13.76
CA MET A 67 4.65 6.51 13.39
C MET A 67 4.23 6.64 11.91
N SER A 68 4.16 7.84 11.33
CA SER A 68 3.77 8.05 9.92
C SER A 68 4.67 7.34 8.92
N LEU A 69 5.97 7.26 9.23
CA LEU A 69 6.94 6.56 8.39
C LEU A 69 6.60 5.07 8.24
N SER A 70 6.00 4.46 9.27
CA SER A 70 5.52 3.07 9.20
C SER A 70 4.37 2.91 8.20
N GLY A 71 3.54 3.94 7.99
CA GLY A 71 2.42 3.90 7.04
C GLY A 71 2.84 3.73 5.58
N ILE A 72 4.00 4.28 5.23
CA ILE A 72 4.60 4.13 3.89
C ILE A 72 4.89 2.66 3.58
N ILE A 73 5.41 1.91 4.57
CA ILE A 73 5.81 0.50 4.42
C ILE A 73 4.63 -0.43 4.68
N GLY A 74 3.75 -0.10 5.63
CA GLY A 74 2.67 -0.97 6.08
C GLY A 74 1.68 -1.31 4.96
N THR A 75 1.18 -0.30 4.26
CA THR A 75 0.23 -0.54 3.17
C THR A 75 0.89 -1.10 1.91
N HIS A 76 2.18 -0.84 1.71
CA HIS A 76 2.99 -1.52 0.69
C HIS A 76 3.07 -3.02 0.99
N HIS A 77 3.33 -3.40 2.24
CA HIS A 77 3.40 -4.80 2.67
C HIS A 77 2.07 -5.53 2.49
N VAL A 78 0.93 -4.88 2.76
CA VAL A 78 -0.39 -5.48 2.50
C VAL A 78 -0.54 -5.88 1.03
N LEU A 79 -0.16 -5.00 0.10
CA LEU A 79 -0.20 -5.31 -1.33
C LEU A 79 0.79 -6.42 -1.71
N SER A 80 2.03 -6.36 -1.23
CA SER A 80 3.01 -7.40 -1.58
C SER A 80 2.57 -8.77 -1.06
N HIS A 81 1.98 -8.83 0.14
CA HIS A 81 1.37 -10.05 0.66
C HIS A 81 0.22 -10.57 -0.22
N ILE A 82 -0.69 -9.69 -0.67
CA ILE A 82 -1.77 -10.07 -1.61
C ILE A 82 -1.19 -10.71 -2.87
N VAL A 83 -0.16 -10.09 -3.48
CA VAL A 83 0.48 -10.60 -4.69
C VAL A 83 1.21 -11.92 -4.44
N SER A 84 1.99 -12.01 -3.36
CA SER A 84 2.72 -13.23 -2.99
C SER A 84 1.79 -14.41 -2.71
N THR A 85 0.63 -14.17 -2.07
CA THR A 85 -0.29 -15.24 -1.68
C THR A 85 -1.27 -15.62 -2.78
N TYR A 86 -1.82 -14.64 -3.51
CA TYR A 86 -2.94 -14.87 -4.44
C TYR A 86 -2.63 -14.54 -5.90
N GLY A 87 -1.48 -13.93 -6.17
CA GLY A 87 -1.06 -13.60 -7.54
C GLY A 87 -0.79 -14.86 -8.37
N THR A 88 -0.99 -14.75 -9.67
CA THR A 88 -0.45 -15.73 -10.63
C THR A 88 1.07 -15.64 -10.67
N ASP A 89 1.74 -16.66 -11.21
CA ASP A 89 3.20 -16.64 -11.37
C ASP A 89 3.66 -15.44 -12.20
N GLU A 90 2.94 -15.12 -13.28
CA GLU A 90 3.18 -13.92 -14.09
C GLU A 90 3.06 -12.62 -13.27
N GLN A 91 2.03 -12.50 -12.41
CA GLN A 91 1.86 -11.32 -11.55
C GLN A 91 2.99 -11.21 -10.52
N LYS A 92 3.40 -12.34 -9.93
CA LYS A 92 4.50 -12.38 -8.95
C LYS A 92 5.82 -11.97 -9.58
N GLU A 93 6.19 -12.58 -10.71
CA GLU A 93 7.40 -12.29 -11.46
C GLU A 93 7.47 -10.83 -11.92
N ARG A 94 6.33 -10.26 -12.35
CA ARG A 94 6.27 -8.88 -12.83
C ARG A 94 6.31 -7.84 -11.71
N ILE A 95 5.65 -8.10 -10.58
CA ILE A 95 5.35 -7.07 -9.57
C ILE A 95 6.30 -7.15 -8.37
N LEU A 96 6.55 -8.35 -7.83
CA LEU A 96 7.27 -8.50 -6.56
C LEU A 96 8.72 -8.00 -6.60
N PRO A 97 9.51 -8.22 -7.67
CA PRO A 97 10.87 -7.67 -7.75
C PRO A 97 10.91 -6.14 -7.71
N ARG A 98 9.97 -5.49 -8.39
CA ARG A 98 9.85 -4.03 -8.42
C ARG A 98 9.33 -3.48 -7.08
N MET A 99 8.49 -4.25 -6.39
CA MET A 99 8.07 -3.92 -5.03
C MET A 99 9.21 -4.06 -4.02
N ALA A 100 10.01 -5.13 -4.09
CA ALA A 100 11.11 -5.38 -3.16
C ALA A 100 12.17 -4.27 -3.15
N THR A 101 12.45 -3.68 -4.31
CA THR A 101 13.36 -2.53 -4.47
C THR A 101 12.72 -1.18 -4.11
N GLY A 102 11.40 -1.14 -3.88
CA GLY A 102 10.62 0.07 -3.69
C GLY A 102 10.49 0.93 -4.96
N GLU A 103 10.79 0.41 -6.15
CA GLU A 103 10.39 1.03 -7.43
C GLU A 103 8.86 1.17 -7.46
N LEU A 104 8.17 0.08 -7.13
CA LEU A 104 6.74 0.06 -6.86
C LEU A 104 6.48 0.20 -5.36
N ARG A 105 5.69 1.22 -5.00
CA ARG A 105 5.27 1.50 -3.62
C ARG A 105 3.75 1.44 -3.55
N GLY A 106 3.28 0.54 -2.70
CA GLY A 106 1.95 -0.01 -2.77
C GLY A 106 0.95 0.59 -1.79
N GLY A 107 -0.33 0.35 -2.03
CA GLY A 107 -1.39 0.56 -1.06
C GLY A 107 -2.60 -0.33 -1.28
N LEU A 108 -3.51 -0.36 -0.30
CA LEU A 108 -4.81 -1.03 -0.39
C LEU A 108 -5.91 0.02 -0.53
N ALA A 109 -6.64 -0.03 -1.64
CA ALA A 109 -7.76 0.82 -1.97
C ALA A 109 -9.09 0.08 -1.71
N LEU A 110 -9.48 0.03 -0.44
CA LEU A 110 -10.71 -0.65 0.03
C LEU A 110 -11.78 0.34 0.48
N THR A 111 -11.46 1.17 1.48
CA THR A 111 -12.40 2.06 2.17
C THR A 111 -13.02 3.11 1.25
N GLU A 112 -14.31 3.37 1.48
CA GLU A 112 -15.10 4.41 0.81
C GLU A 112 -15.77 5.32 1.84
N SER A 113 -16.31 6.47 1.40
CA SER A 113 -17.00 7.42 2.29
C SER A 113 -18.11 6.76 3.12
N ASP A 114 -18.82 5.82 2.51
CA ASP A 114 -19.99 5.16 3.10
C ASP A 114 -19.70 3.70 3.51
N ALA A 115 -18.45 3.25 3.35
CA ALA A 115 -18.03 1.87 3.63
C ALA A 115 -16.61 1.82 4.23
N GLY A 116 -16.55 2.00 5.55
CA GLY A 116 -15.35 1.77 6.38
C GLY A 116 -15.41 0.42 7.08
N SER A 117 -16.15 0.34 8.19
CA SER A 117 -16.36 -0.92 8.93
C SER A 117 -17.17 -1.94 8.15
N ASP A 118 -18.20 -1.49 7.41
CA ASP A 118 -19.00 -2.34 6.51
C ASP A 118 -18.35 -2.45 5.13
N ALA A 119 -17.19 -3.08 5.08
CA ALA A 119 -16.38 -3.22 3.86
C ALA A 119 -17.07 -4.06 2.75
N GLN A 120 -18.11 -4.82 3.07
CA GLN A 120 -18.90 -5.55 2.06
C GLN A 120 -19.83 -4.61 1.27
N ASN A 121 -20.14 -3.44 1.83
CA ASN A 121 -21.07 -2.48 1.24
C ASN A 121 -20.39 -1.39 0.39
N ILE A 122 -19.14 -1.61 -0.04
CA ILE A 122 -18.49 -0.74 -1.02
C ILE A 122 -19.35 -0.57 -2.29
N SER A 123 -19.27 0.59 -2.91
CA SER A 123 -20.04 1.00 -4.08
C SER A 123 -19.22 1.02 -5.37
N THR A 124 -17.88 1.06 -5.29
CA THR A 124 -17.00 1.00 -6.46
C THR A 124 -17.30 -0.26 -7.27
N THR A 125 -17.52 -0.11 -8.57
CA THR A 125 -17.85 -1.19 -9.50
C THR A 125 -16.72 -1.44 -10.48
N ALA A 126 -16.62 -2.66 -10.98
CA ALA A 126 -15.73 -3.04 -12.06
C ALA A 126 -16.53 -3.83 -13.11
N HIS A 127 -16.73 -3.22 -14.29
CA HIS A 127 -17.45 -3.83 -15.40
C HIS A 127 -16.46 -4.38 -16.41
N LYS A 128 -16.62 -5.64 -16.82
CA LYS A 128 -15.76 -6.25 -17.85
C LYS A 128 -16.13 -5.71 -19.23
N ASP A 129 -15.17 -5.15 -19.95
CA ASP A 129 -15.31 -4.66 -21.32
C ASP A 129 -14.19 -5.26 -22.19
N GLY A 130 -14.53 -6.31 -22.95
CA GLY A 130 -13.54 -7.13 -23.67
C GLY A 130 -12.54 -7.79 -22.71
N GLU A 131 -11.25 -7.48 -22.91
CA GLU A 131 -10.14 -7.96 -22.08
C GLU A 131 -9.83 -7.03 -20.88
N GLU A 132 -10.55 -5.91 -20.75
CA GLU A 132 -10.33 -4.90 -19.72
C GLU A 132 -11.47 -4.87 -18.69
N TYR A 133 -11.21 -4.21 -17.57
CA TYR A 133 -12.23 -3.86 -16.59
C TYR A 133 -12.31 -2.33 -16.44
N VAL A 134 -13.50 -1.78 -16.68
CA VAL A 134 -13.80 -0.37 -16.45
C VAL A 134 -14.24 -0.20 -15.01
N ILE A 135 -13.41 0.48 -14.21
CA ILE A 135 -13.65 0.69 -12.78
C ILE A 135 -14.24 2.08 -12.55
N ASN A 136 -15.37 2.16 -11.88
CA ASN A 136 -16.04 3.41 -11.53
C ASN A 136 -16.35 3.47 -10.04
N GLY A 137 -15.85 4.49 -9.37
CA GLY A 137 -16.08 4.74 -7.95
C GLY A 137 -15.06 5.70 -7.34
N ARG A 138 -15.08 5.81 -6.02
CA ARG A 138 -14.13 6.60 -5.26
C ARG A 138 -13.72 5.85 -4.00
N LYS A 139 -12.42 5.87 -3.71
CA LYS A 139 -11.85 5.36 -2.45
C LYS A 139 -11.43 6.53 -1.56
N MET A 140 -11.39 6.31 -0.26
CA MET A 140 -11.09 7.33 0.74
C MET A 140 -10.16 6.78 1.83
N PHE A 141 -9.32 7.64 2.40
CA PHE A 141 -8.30 7.27 3.40
C PHE A 141 -7.28 6.24 2.91
N ILE A 142 -6.86 6.36 1.65
CA ILE A 142 -5.88 5.44 1.06
C ILE A 142 -4.48 5.93 1.40
N SER A 143 -3.82 5.31 2.38
CA SER A 143 -2.39 5.54 2.65
C SER A 143 -1.57 5.22 1.39
N ASN A 144 -0.50 5.98 1.17
CA ASN A 144 0.23 6.04 -0.11
C ASN A 144 -0.61 6.50 -1.31
N GLY A 145 -1.86 6.94 -1.13
CA GLY A 145 -2.78 7.29 -2.21
C GLY A 145 -2.26 8.39 -3.14
N GLU A 146 -1.43 9.30 -2.64
CA GLU A 146 -0.75 10.33 -3.43
C GLU A 146 0.60 9.83 -3.99
N ASN A 147 1.50 9.41 -3.11
CA ASN A 147 2.91 9.13 -3.42
C ASN A 147 3.23 7.69 -3.90
N GLY A 148 2.33 6.74 -3.68
CA GLY A 148 2.43 5.37 -4.18
C GLY A 148 2.01 5.25 -5.64
N ASN A 149 2.44 4.18 -6.30
CA ASN A 149 2.29 3.98 -7.75
C ASN A 149 1.76 2.60 -8.13
N VAL A 150 1.38 1.75 -7.18
CA VAL A 150 0.66 0.49 -7.43
C VAL A 150 -0.35 0.22 -6.32
N PHE A 151 -1.53 -0.31 -6.63
CA PHE A 151 -2.58 -0.48 -5.62
C PHE A 151 -3.37 -1.77 -5.84
N ALA A 152 -3.71 -2.43 -4.73
CA ALA A 152 -4.78 -3.42 -4.69
C ALA A 152 -6.10 -2.68 -4.51
N LEU A 153 -7.01 -2.78 -5.47
CA LEU A 153 -8.31 -2.11 -5.46
C LEU A 153 -9.44 -3.11 -5.35
N MET A 154 -10.30 -2.89 -4.35
CA MET A 154 -11.48 -3.72 -4.14
C MET A 154 -12.67 -3.09 -4.85
N ALA A 155 -13.31 -3.82 -5.76
CA ALA A 155 -14.47 -3.37 -6.51
C ALA A 155 -15.50 -4.50 -6.70
N LYS A 156 -16.77 -4.12 -6.80
CA LYS A 156 -17.87 -5.03 -7.11
C LYS A 156 -17.87 -5.39 -8.59
N THR A 157 -17.55 -6.64 -8.90
CA THR A 157 -17.70 -7.24 -10.24
C THR A 157 -19.09 -7.83 -10.45
N ASN A 158 -19.77 -8.22 -9.37
CA ASN A 158 -21.17 -8.63 -9.40
C ASN A 158 -21.95 -7.97 -8.24
N PRO A 159 -22.54 -6.78 -8.47
CA PRO A 159 -23.30 -6.08 -7.44
C PRO A 159 -24.54 -6.82 -6.92
N LYS A 160 -25.00 -7.85 -7.65
CA LYS A 160 -26.19 -8.65 -7.32
C LYS A 160 -25.84 -9.99 -6.66
N ALA A 161 -24.56 -10.25 -6.35
CA ALA A 161 -24.15 -11.49 -5.72
C ALA A 161 -24.82 -11.70 -4.35
N ASN A 162 -25.18 -12.95 -4.04
CA ASN A 162 -25.68 -13.36 -2.74
C ASN A 162 -24.94 -14.63 -2.28
N PRO A 163 -24.15 -14.59 -1.20
CA PRO A 163 -23.91 -13.43 -0.31
C PRO A 163 -23.06 -12.32 -0.98
N ALA A 164 -23.26 -11.08 -0.53
CA ALA A 164 -22.70 -9.87 -1.17
C ALA A 164 -21.18 -9.88 -1.35
N HIS A 165 -20.42 -10.43 -0.39
CA HIS A 165 -18.96 -10.52 -0.49
C HIS A 165 -18.47 -11.31 -1.70
N ARG A 166 -19.27 -12.26 -2.23
CA ARG A 166 -18.89 -13.01 -3.44
C ARG A 166 -18.92 -12.17 -4.71
N GLY A 167 -19.47 -10.96 -4.64
CA GLY A 167 -19.52 -10.00 -5.73
C GLY A 167 -18.32 -9.06 -5.80
N ILE A 168 -17.35 -9.18 -4.89
CA ILE A 168 -16.18 -8.30 -4.80
C ILE A 168 -14.95 -9.02 -5.36
N SER A 169 -14.16 -8.31 -6.14
CA SER A 169 -12.87 -8.79 -6.66
C SER A 169 -11.77 -7.78 -6.35
N CYS A 170 -10.53 -8.26 -6.26
CA CYS A 170 -9.33 -7.45 -6.09
C CYS A 170 -8.66 -7.25 -7.45
N PHE A 171 -8.38 -6.00 -7.79
CA PHE A 171 -7.66 -5.60 -8.99
C PHE A 171 -6.30 -5.03 -8.59
N ILE A 172 -5.28 -5.22 -9.41
CA ILE A 172 -4.00 -4.54 -9.24
C ILE A 172 -3.83 -3.57 -10.40
N PHE A 173 -3.54 -2.32 -10.10
CA PHE A 173 -3.23 -1.32 -11.12
C PHE A 173 -2.02 -0.47 -10.72
N GLU A 174 -1.27 -0.03 -11.72
CA GLU A 174 -0.14 0.89 -11.57
C GLU A 174 -0.56 2.30 -12.00
N LYS A 175 0.06 3.33 -11.44
CA LYS A 175 -0.11 4.72 -11.89
C LYS A 175 0.99 5.09 -12.90
N PRO A 176 0.69 5.94 -13.90
CA PRO A 176 -0.63 6.49 -14.22
C PRO A 176 -1.54 5.43 -14.86
N ALA A 177 -2.85 5.60 -14.68
CA ALA A 177 -3.87 4.81 -15.35
C ALA A 177 -4.95 5.76 -15.89
N ASP A 178 -5.51 5.44 -17.06
CA ASP A 178 -6.52 6.29 -17.68
C ASP A 178 -7.78 6.38 -16.80
N GLY A 179 -8.30 7.60 -16.65
CA GLY A 179 -9.44 7.88 -15.77
C GLY A 179 -9.11 7.91 -14.27
N PHE A 180 -7.94 7.44 -13.84
CA PHE A 180 -7.52 7.53 -12.43
C PHE A 180 -7.07 8.94 -12.07
N LYS A 181 -7.53 9.44 -10.92
CA LYS A 181 -7.08 10.71 -10.34
C LYS A 181 -6.91 10.55 -8.84
N VAL A 182 -5.85 11.17 -8.30
CA VAL A 182 -5.70 11.35 -6.86
C VAL A 182 -6.71 12.41 -6.41
N GLY A 183 -7.47 12.10 -5.36
CA GLY A 183 -8.45 13.00 -4.77
C GLY A 183 -7.80 14.10 -3.93
N GLN A 184 -8.61 14.79 -3.12
CA GLN A 184 -8.14 15.82 -2.20
C GLN A 184 -7.21 15.21 -1.14
N HIS A 185 -6.13 15.92 -0.82
CA HIS A 185 -5.33 15.66 0.37
C HIS A 185 -6.19 15.87 1.62
N ILE A 186 -6.06 14.99 2.62
CA ILE A 186 -6.87 15.04 3.85
C ILE A 186 -6.01 15.52 4.99
N ASP A 187 -6.41 16.63 5.61
CA ASP A 187 -5.84 17.11 6.87
C ASP A 187 -6.23 16.15 8.00
N LYS A 188 -5.24 15.62 8.71
CA LYS A 188 -5.41 14.57 9.72
C LYS A 188 -4.97 15.09 11.08
N LEU A 189 -5.41 14.42 12.15
CA LEU A 189 -4.89 14.70 13.50
C LEU A 189 -3.39 14.35 13.62
N GLY A 190 -2.95 13.38 12.84
CA GLY A 190 -1.59 12.88 12.65
C GLY A 190 -1.65 11.71 11.64
N TYR A 191 -0.52 11.05 11.40
CA TYR A 191 -0.33 9.98 10.39
C TYR A 191 0.16 10.44 9.02
#